data_AF-A0A4Y2R695-F1
#
_entry.id   AF-A0A4Y2R695-F1
#
_cell.length_a   1.000
_cell.length_b   1.000
_cell.length_c   1.000
_cell.angle_alpha   90.00
_cell.angle_beta   90.00
_cell.angle_gamma   90.00
#
_symmetry.space_group_name_H-M   'P 1'
#
loop_
_entity.id
_entity.type
_entity.pdbx_description
1 polymer ?
#
loop_
_entity_poly.entity_id
_entity_poly.type
_entity_poly.pdbx_seq_one_letter_code
_entity_poly.pdbx_strand_id
1 'polypeptide(L)'
;MGSSSEISYGVESYKLESINVDYVSKYVRFLILSSSDKSQTLSTVSPFAIYKGIAGIGGEPKVVRKLKSGDFLIETFTSTQTKSFLLAETLLDIPVWRSLASPGPCAIKRTHY
;
A
#
# COMPACT_ATOMS: atom_id res chain seq x y z
N MET A 1 14.00 -22.31 15.46
CA MET A 1 13.58 -21.97 14.09
C MET A 1 12.42 -20.99 14.16
N GLY A 2 12.62 -19.72 13.78
CA GLY A 2 11.55 -18.73 13.75
C GLY A 2 10.68 -18.94 12.51
N SER A 3 9.41 -19.28 12.72
CA SER A 3 8.42 -19.42 11.65
C SER A 3 8.03 -18.03 11.15
N SER A 4 8.59 -17.61 10.01
CA SER A 4 8.10 -16.45 9.27
C SER A 4 6.72 -16.77 8.70
N SER A 5 5.66 -16.24 9.32
CA SER A 5 4.30 -16.35 8.81
C SER A 5 4.17 -15.55 7.51
N GLU A 6 4.05 -16.24 6.37
CA GLU A 6 3.70 -15.62 5.10
C GLU A 6 2.25 -15.14 5.13
N ILE A 7 2.07 -13.82 5.19
CA ILE A 7 0.76 -13.21 5.02
C ILE A 7 0.57 -12.97 3.52
N SER A 8 -0.27 -13.81 2.91
CA SER A 8 -0.68 -13.66 1.51
C SER A 8 -1.84 -12.66 1.43
N TYR A 9 -1.56 -11.43 0.99
CA TYR A 9 -2.58 -10.42 0.75
C TYR A 9 -3.13 -10.58 -0.67
N GLY A 10 -4.43 -10.83 -0.82
CA GLY A 10 -5.08 -10.82 -2.12
C GLY A 10 -5.13 -9.38 -2.65
N VAL A 11 -4.65 -9.16 -3.88
CA VAL A 11 -4.69 -7.85 -4.53
C VAL A 11 -5.95 -7.78 -5.37
N GLU A 12 -6.95 -7.03 -4.89
CA GLU A 12 -8.13 -6.69 -5.69
C GLU A 12 -7.92 -5.26 -6.22
N SER A 13 -7.47 -5.14 -7.47
CA SER A 13 -7.20 -3.86 -8.11
C SER A 13 -8.50 -3.26 -8.62
N TYR A 14 -9.03 -2.25 -7.93
CA TYR A 14 -10.18 -1.48 -8.41
C TYR A 14 -9.76 -0.12 -8.93
N LYS A 15 -10.26 0.19 -10.13
CA LYS A 15 -10.04 1.47 -10.80
C LYS A 15 -10.69 2.58 -9.97
N LEU A 16 -9.89 3.54 -9.51
CA LEU A 16 -10.28 4.64 -8.61
C LEU A 16 -11.30 5.63 -9.22
N GLU A 17 -11.64 5.50 -10.50
CA GLU A 17 -12.44 6.47 -11.27
C GLU A 17 -13.91 6.63 -10.80
N SER A 18 -14.44 5.75 -9.94
CA SER A 18 -15.81 5.90 -9.39
C SER A 18 -15.91 5.74 -7.86
N ILE A 19 -14.76 5.65 -7.18
CA ILE A 19 -14.73 5.31 -5.76
C ILE A 19 -14.75 6.58 -4.92
N ASN A 20 -15.72 6.69 -4.02
CA ASN A 20 -15.76 7.76 -3.05
C ASN A 20 -14.57 7.62 -2.08
N VAL A 21 -13.52 8.41 -2.32
CA VAL A 21 -12.27 8.39 -1.54
C VAL A 21 -12.52 8.67 -0.06
N ASP A 22 -13.49 9.53 0.27
CA ASP A 22 -13.88 9.82 1.65
C ASP A 22 -14.52 8.61 2.34
N TYR A 23 -15.27 7.78 1.60
CA TYR A 23 -15.81 6.55 2.13
C TYR A 23 -14.70 5.51 2.32
N VAL A 24 -13.89 5.28 1.28
CA VAL A 24 -12.85 4.25 1.30
C VAL A 24 -11.76 4.54 2.33
N SER A 25 -11.34 5.80 2.43
CA SER A 25 -10.32 6.20 3.40
C SER A 25 -10.76 5.95 4.85
N LYS A 26 -12.06 5.85 5.16
CA LYS A 26 -12.53 5.49 6.51
C LYS A 26 -12.26 4.03 6.87
N TYR A 27 -12.34 3.11 5.92
CA TYR A 27 -12.28 1.68 6.17
C TYR A 27 -10.95 1.03 5.81
N VAL A 28 -10.17 1.68 4.94
CA VAL A 28 -8.94 1.10 4.41
C VAL A 28 -7.73 1.72 5.09
N ARG A 29 -6.80 0.86 5.50
CA ARG A 29 -5.55 1.26 6.17
C ARG A 29 -4.30 0.73 5.49
N PHE A 30 -4.44 -0.27 4.62
CA PHE A 30 -3.34 -0.90 3.92
C PHE A 30 -3.40 -0.57 2.43
N LEU A 31 -2.30 -0.04 1.91
CA LEU A 31 -2.17 0.44 0.55
C LEU A 31 -0.97 -0.21 -0.10
N ILE A 32 -1.10 -0.61 -1.37
CA ILE A 32 0.04 -1.05 -2.18
C ILE A 32 0.38 0.08 -3.14
N LEU A 33 1.61 0.57 -3.04
CA LEU A 33 2.22 1.46 -4.02
C LEU A 33 3.07 0.65 -4.97
N SER A 34 2.71 0.76 -6.23
CA SER A 34 3.39 0.08 -7.32
C SER A 34 3.72 1.09 -8.40
N SER A 35 4.86 0.91 -9.07
CA SER A 35 5.19 1.78 -10.20
C SER A 35 4.25 1.49 -11.37
N SER A 36 3.79 2.54 -12.05
CA SER A 36 3.05 2.43 -13.30
C SER A 36 3.97 2.02 -14.45
N ASP A 37 5.24 2.43 -14.41
CA ASP A 37 6.22 2.17 -15.46
C ASP A 37 7.16 1.02 -15.09
N LYS A 38 7.27 0.05 -16.00
CA LYS A 38 8.20 -1.08 -15.82
C LYS A 38 9.68 -0.67 -15.91
N SER A 39 10.00 0.47 -16.50
CA SER A 39 11.39 0.96 -16.61
C SER A 39 11.84 1.76 -15.39
N GLN A 40 10.91 2.45 -14.71
CA GLN A 40 11.18 3.21 -13.48
C GLN A 40 10.56 2.50 -12.29
N THR A 41 11.27 1.54 -11.72
CA THR A 41 10.76 0.78 -10.57
C THR A 41 11.11 1.48 -9.26
N LEU A 42 10.19 1.47 -8.29
CA LEU A 42 10.45 1.99 -6.94
C LEU A 42 11.59 1.24 -6.22
N SER A 43 11.97 0.08 -6.74
CA SER A 43 13.07 -0.73 -6.23
C SER A 43 14.47 -0.23 -6.59
N THR A 44 14.62 0.61 -7.62
CA THR A 44 15.92 1.22 -7.98
C THR A 44 16.19 2.50 -7.20
N VAL A 45 15.15 3.08 -6.58
CA VAL A 45 15.24 4.26 -5.73
C VAL A 45 15.74 3.86 -4.33
N SER A 46 16.56 4.71 -3.72
CA SER A 46 17.05 4.49 -2.36
C SER A 46 15.90 4.31 -1.37
N PRO A 47 15.97 3.33 -0.44
CA PRO A 47 14.95 3.13 0.60
C PRO A 47 14.66 4.39 1.42
N PHE A 48 15.69 5.22 1.64
CA PHE A 48 15.54 6.50 2.34
C PHE A 48 14.73 7.50 1.51
N ALA A 49 15.01 7.62 0.21
CA ALA A 49 14.26 8.50 -0.67
C ALA A 49 12.80 8.06 -0.78
N ILE A 50 12.55 6.74 -0.90
CA ILE A 50 11.19 6.18 -0.87
C ILE A 50 10.46 6.57 0.43
N TYR A 51 11.10 6.38 1.59
CA TYR A 51 10.52 6.76 2.87
C TYR A 51 10.18 8.25 2.93
N LYS A 52 11.09 9.11 2.46
CA LYS A 52 10.88 10.56 2.40
C LYS A 52 9.76 10.96 1.45
N GLY A 53 9.65 10.31 0.30
CA GLY A 53 8.55 10.51 -0.65
C GLY A 53 7.20 10.14 -0.02
N ILE A 54 7.14 8.97 0.64
CA ILE A 54 5.94 8.51 1.34
C ILE A 54 5.56 9.50 2.45
N ALA A 55 6.54 9.94 3.24
CA ALA A 55 6.34 10.93 4.28
C ALA A 55 5.90 12.30 3.73
N GLY A 56 6.34 12.67 2.53
CA GLY A 56 5.95 13.92 1.86
C GLY A 56 4.48 13.94 1.42
N ILE A 57 3.90 12.78 1.10
CA ILE A 57 2.50 12.68 0.65
C ILE A 57 1.53 12.79 1.83
N GLY A 58 1.74 11.97 2.86
CA GLY A 58 0.76 11.77 3.93
C GLY A 58 1.32 11.93 5.33
N GLY A 59 2.56 12.39 5.49
CA GLY A 59 3.27 12.31 6.77
C GLY A 59 3.78 10.90 7.06
N GLU A 60 4.29 10.69 8.27
CA GLU A 60 4.91 9.43 8.66
C GLU A 60 3.88 8.29 8.71
N PRO A 61 4.04 7.24 7.87
CA PRO A 61 3.16 6.08 7.88
C PRO A 61 3.47 5.18 9.09
N LYS A 62 2.52 4.33 9.47
CA LYS A 62 2.70 3.38 10.57
C LYS A 62 3.70 2.28 10.22
N VAL A 63 3.59 1.77 9.00
CA VAL A 63 4.47 0.72 8.49
C VAL A 63 4.72 0.98 7.01
N VAL A 64 5.98 0.80 6.58
CA VAL A 64 6.36 0.69 5.18
C VAL A 64 7.11 -0.62 5.01
N ARG A 65 6.63 -1.50 4.13
CA ARG A 65 7.29 -2.77 3.82
C ARG A 65 7.46 -2.93 2.32
N LYS A 66 8.68 -3.27 1.91
CA LYS A 66 8.95 -3.68 0.53
C LYS A 66 8.42 -5.10 0.32
N LEU A 67 7.63 -5.29 -0.74
CA LEU A 67 7.10 -6.58 -1.17
C LEU A 67 8.11 -7.30 -2.07
N LYS A 68 7.96 -8.63 -2.20
CA LYS A 68 8.81 -9.46 -3.10
C LYS A 68 8.71 -9.01 -4.57
N SER A 69 7.59 -8.39 -4.97
CA SER A 69 7.39 -7.80 -6.30
C SER A 69 8.24 -6.56 -6.57
N GLY A 70 8.80 -5.94 -5.52
CA GLY A 70 9.48 -4.64 -5.61
C GLY A 70 8.58 -3.44 -5.32
N ASP A 71 7.30 -3.69 -5.03
CA ASP A 71 6.31 -2.71 -4.58
C ASP A 71 6.43 -2.42 -3.08
N PHE A 72 5.66 -1.44 -2.60
CA PHE A 72 5.63 -1.07 -1.19
C PHE A 72 4.23 -1.20 -0.60
N LEU A 73 4.10 -1.96 0.48
CA LEU A 73 2.93 -1.98 1.35
C LEU A 73 3.07 -0.86 2.40
N ILE A 74 2.06 -0.02 2.50
CA ILE A 74 1.97 1.07 3.45
C ILE A 74 0.78 0.84 4.37
N GLU A 75 1.00 0.97 5.68
CA GLU A 75 -0.05 1.06 6.67
C GLU A 75 -0.17 2.50 7.17
N THR A 76 -1.38 3.06 7.14
CA THR A 76 -1.68 4.42 7.58
C THR A 76 -2.34 4.43 8.97
N PHE A 77 -2.14 5.51 9.73
CA PHE A 77 -2.81 5.67 11.02
C PHE A 77 -4.25 6.16 10.84
N THR A 78 -4.45 7.15 9.97
CA THR A 78 -5.72 7.89 9.87
C THR A 78 -6.34 7.81 8.48
N SER A 79 -7.64 8.11 8.41
CA SER A 79 -8.33 8.25 7.13
C SER A 79 -7.76 9.40 6.32
N THR A 80 -7.37 10.50 6.96
CA THR A 80 -6.73 11.64 6.29
C THR A 80 -5.45 11.23 5.59
N GLN A 81 -4.57 10.47 6.26
CA GLN A 81 -3.36 9.94 5.61
C GLN A 81 -3.72 9.04 4.42
N THR A 82 -4.66 8.11 4.62
CA THR A 82 -5.14 7.20 3.57
C THR A 82 -5.68 7.96 2.37
N LYS A 83 -6.44 9.04 2.60
CA LYS A 83 -6.97 9.92 1.56
C LYS A 83 -5.84 10.61 0.80
N SER A 84 -4.84 11.16 1.48
CA SER A 84 -3.67 11.77 0.82
C SER A 84 -2.96 10.77 -0.08
N PHE A 85 -2.72 9.54 0.40
CA PHE A 85 -2.14 8.50 -0.42
C PHE A 85 -3.06 8.13 -1.60
N LEU A 86 -4.37 7.99 -1.39
CA LEU A 86 -5.32 7.66 -2.45
C LEU A 86 -5.40 8.73 -3.55
N LEU A 87 -5.14 9.99 -3.22
CA LEU A 87 -5.12 11.10 -4.17
C LEU A 87 -3.75 11.29 -4.85
N ALA A 88 -2.66 10.77 -4.28
CA ALA A 88 -1.31 11.02 -4.77
C ALA A 88 -0.98 10.23 -6.05
N GLU A 89 -0.94 10.89 -7.21
CA GLU A 89 -0.68 10.28 -8.52
C GLU A 89 0.79 9.90 -8.75
N THR A 90 1.72 10.59 -8.09
CA THR A 90 3.15 10.39 -8.24
C THR A 90 3.83 10.21 -6.89
N LEU A 91 4.96 9.50 -6.90
CA LEU A 91 5.88 9.38 -5.78
C LEU A 91 7.29 9.68 -6.29
N LEU A 92 7.91 10.77 -5.83
CA LEU A 92 9.23 11.22 -6.30
C LEU A 92 9.28 11.39 -7.84
N ASP A 93 8.24 11.99 -8.40
CA ASP A 93 8.04 12.17 -9.85
C ASP A 93 7.87 10.87 -10.66
N ILE A 94 7.82 9.71 -9.99
CA ILE A 94 7.50 8.43 -10.61
C ILE A 94 5.98 8.24 -10.57
N PRO A 95 5.31 7.98 -11.71
CA PRO A 95 3.89 7.69 -11.72
C PRO A 95 3.63 6.36 -11.02
N VAL A 96 2.73 6.37 -10.02
CA VAL A 96 2.41 5.18 -9.23
C VAL A 96 0.93 4.85 -9.31
N TRP A 97 0.63 3.55 -9.41
CA TRP A 97 -0.74 3.06 -9.28
C TRP A 97 -0.96 2.55 -7.86
N ARG A 98 -2.20 2.70 -7.39
CA ARG A 98 -2.61 2.38 -6.03
C ARG A 98 -3.59 1.24 -6.06
N SER A 99 -3.22 0.14 -5.40
CA SER A 99 -4.16 -0.91 -5.05
C SER A 99 -4.48 -0.82 -3.58
N LEU A 100 -5.70 -1.17 -3.20
CA LEU A 100 -5.98 -1.39 -1.80
C LEU A 100 -5.59 -2.82 -1.46
N ALA A 101 -4.86 -2.95 -0.36
CA ALA A 101 -4.64 -4.26 0.23
C ALA A 101 -5.84 -4.57 1.11
N SER A 102 -6.73 -5.43 0.61
CA SER A 102 -7.65 -6.13 1.51
C SER A 102 -6.84 -7.16 2.28
N PRO A 103 -6.94 -7.24 3.62
CA PRO A 103 -6.48 -8.42 4.32
C PRO A 103 -7.27 -9.59 3.74
N GLY A 104 -6.60 -10.42 2.92
CA GLY A 104 -7.25 -11.57 2.28
C GLY A 104 -7.93 -12.47 3.32
N PRO A 105 -8.85 -13.35 2.92
CA PRO A 105 -9.62 -14.23 3.83
C PRO A 105 -8.77 -15.22 4.67
N CYS A 106 -7.45 -15.10 4.70
CA CYS A 106 -6.56 -15.91 5.50
C CYS A 106 -6.47 -15.40 6.97
N ALA A 107 -7.62 -15.27 7.63
CA ALA A 107 -7.69 -15.04 9.07
C ALA A 107 -8.92 -15.67 9.72
N ILE A 108 -9.52 -16.72 9.13
CA ILE A 108 -10.46 -17.61 9.83
C ILE A 108 -10.26 -19.05 9.33
N LYS A 109 -9.17 -19.72 9.77
CA LYS A 109 -9.28 -21.17 9.97
C LYS A 109 -9.97 -21.39 11.31
N ARG A 110 -11.30 -21.25 11.34
CA ARG A 110 -12.10 -21.90 12.38
C ARG A 110 -11.98 -23.40 12.12
N THR A 111 -11.05 -24.04 12.82
CA THR A 111 -11.10 -25.47 13.06
C THR A 111 -12.44 -25.78 13.71
N HIS A 112 -13.20 -26.65 13.06
CA HIS A 112 -14.31 -27.36 13.66
C HIS A 112 -13.82 -28.11 14.91
N TYR A 113 -14.57 -27.99 16.00
CA TYR A 113 -14.84 -29.05 16.95
C TYR A 113 -16.33 -29.01 17.26
#